data_AF-A0A8H4LFR6-F1
#
_entry.id   AF-A0A8H4LFR6-F1
#
_cell.length_a   1.000
_cell.length_b   1.000
_cell.length_c   1.000
_cell.angle_alpha   90.00
_cell.angle_beta   90.00
_cell.angle_gamma   90.00
#
_symmetry.space_group_name_H-M   'P 1'
#
loop_
_entity.id
_entity.type
_entity.pdbx_description
1 polymer ?
#
loop_
_entity_poly.entity_id
_entity_poly.type
_entity_poly.pdbx_seq_one_letter_code
_entity_poly.pdbx_strand_id
1 'polypeptide(L)'
;MSSFQQHLSLQLQPGDGIQTPDLTLSYYDLRLDTRVNLAVGCVKSAEQWHSSHLSTSLNIALHPINQVVDYCHAAQTRYGFILTNKELVVIRVSYHRVGTTKKPHAEYKAIPWSAWGQGALTVHLALWFLVMISMNVEHRPIRTSDEVLPLNLWWRAPGNNIGLYRHHLSKHERSSLPPGAQFRMVPPETRELI
;
A
#
# COMPACT_ATOMS: atom_id res chain seq x y z
N MET A 1 -36.24 11.23 -9.79
CA MET A 1 -34.80 11.46 -9.56
C MET A 1 -34.44 10.88 -8.20
N SER A 2 -34.04 9.62 -8.14
CA SER A 2 -33.66 8.96 -6.88
C SER A 2 -32.18 9.23 -6.60
N SER A 3 -31.90 9.99 -5.55
CA SER A 3 -30.54 10.19 -5.06
C SER A 3 -30.08 8.91 -4.36
N PHE A 4 -29.30 8.09 -5.07
CA PHE A 4 -28.56 7.00 -4.44
C PHE A 4 -27.42 7.59 -3.62
N GLN A 5 -27.66 7.82 -2.32
CA GLN A 5 -26.57 7.96 -1.36
C GLN A 5 -25.86 6.61 -1.22
N GLN A 6 -24.77 6.44 -1.96
CA GLN A 6 -23.89 5.27 -1.83
C GLN A 6 -23.08 5.44 -0.54
N HIS A 7 -23.47 4.72 0.52
CA HIS A 7 -22.73 4.72 1.77
C HIS A 7 -21.60 3.69 1.68
N LEU A 8 -20.40 4.14 1.29
CA LEU A 8 -19.19 3.33 1.40
C LEU A 8 -18.81 3.22 2.89
N SER A 9 -19.22 2.14 3.56
CA SER A 9 -18.81 1.92 4.95
C SER A 9 -17.43 1.28 4.98
N LEU A 10 -16.40 2.03 5.41
CA LEU A 10 -15.12 1.45 5.79
C LEU A 10 -15.33 0.66 7.08
N GLN A 11 -15.06 -0.64 7.05
CA GLN A 11 -15.19 -1.50 8.22
C GLN A 11 -13.82 -1.98 8.67
N LEU A 12 -13.60 -1.90 9.97
CA LEU A 12 -12.50 -2.54 10.68
C LEU A 12 -13.06 -3.78 11.37
N GLN A 13 -12.57 -4.96 11.03
CA GLN A 13 -13.04 -6.22 11.60
C GLN A 13 -11.90 -6.98 12.28
N PRO A 14 -12.17 -7.58 13.46
CA PRO A 14 -11.25 -8.54 14.05
C PRO A 14 -11.16 -9.82 13.20
N GLY A 15 -10.03 -10.51 13.28
CA GLY A 15 -9.86 -11.84 12.68
C GLY A 15 -10.48 -12.95 13.52
N ASP A 16 -11.08 -13.96 12.86
CA ASP A 16 -11.74 -15.10 13.50
C ASP A 16 -10.85 -16.38 13.59
N GLY A 17 -9.53 -16.29 13.40
CA GLY A 17 -8.61 -17.42 13.45
C GLY A 17 -7.12 -17.15 13.15
N ILE A 18 -6.29 -18.20 13.25
CA ILE A 18 -4.82 -18.13 13.13
C ILE A 18 -4.36 -17.64 11.75
N GLN A 19 -5.13 -17.93 10.69
CA GLN A 19 -4.86 -17.50 9.31
C GLN A 19 -5.72 -16.32 8.85
N THR A 20 -6.50 -15.72 9.75
CA THR A 20 -7.26 -14.51 9.45
C THR A 20 -6.50 -13.28 9.94
N PRO A 21 -6.58 -12.15 9.22
CA PRO A 21 -5.99 -10.90 9.70
C PRO A 21 -6.62 -10.46 11.02
N ASP A 22 -5.81 -10.07 12.02
CA ASP A 22 -6.34 -9.48 13.26
C ASP A 22 -7.16 -8.22 12.97
N LEU A 23 -6.82 -7.49 11.91
CA LEU A 23 -7.54 -6.31 11.45
C LEU A 23 -7.69 -6.36 9.93
N THR A 24 -8.92 -6.18 9.45
CA THR A 24 -9.20 -6.00 8.01
C THR A 24 -9.85 -4.65 7.77
N LEU A 25 -9.28 -3.86 6.85
CA LEU A 25 -9.90 -2.68 6.26
C LEU A 25 -10.60 -3.09 4.97
N SER A 26 -11.92 -2.90 4.91
CA SER A 26 -12.73 -3.29 3.75
C SER A 26 -13.86 -2.30 3.49
N TYR A 27 -14.45 -2.37 2.30
CA TYR A 27 -15.76 -1.79 2.02
C TYR A 27 -16.71 -2.85 1.48
N TYR A 28 -18.01 -2.58 1.58
CA TYR A 28 -19.03 -3.41 0.97
C TYR A 28 -19.45 -2.84 -0.37
N ASP A 29 -19.29 -3.61 -1.44
CA ASP A 29 -19.75 -3.23 -2.77
C ASP A 29 -21.21 -3.71 -2.95
N LEU A 30 -22.14 -2.78 -2.78
CA LEU A 30 -23.58 -3.05 -2.92
C LEU A 30 -23.98 -3.51 -4.33
N ARG A 31 -23.17 -3.25 -5.36
CA ARG A 31 -23.49 -3.63 -6.75
C ARG A 31 -23.19 -5.10 -7.00
N LEU A 32 -22.15 -5.60 -6.34
CA LEU A 32 -21.66 -6.98 -6.46
C LEU A 32 -22.06 -7.83 -5.26
N ASP A 33 -22.79 -7.25 -4.30
CA ASP A 33 -23.19 -7.88 -3.03
C ASP A 33 -22.01 -8.53 -2.29
N THR A 34 -20.83 -7.90 -2.35
CA THR A 34 -19.58 -8.52 -1.91
C THR A 34 -18.69 -7.57 -1.11
N ARG A 35 -17.88 -8.14 -0.22
CA ARG A 35 -16.85 -7.41 0.52
C ARG A 35 -15.58 -7.32 -0.30
N VAL A 36 -14.98 -6.14 -0.29
CA VAL A 36 -13.72 -5.88 -0.94
C VAL A 36 -12.68 -5.53 0.13
N ASN A 37 -11.68 -6.40 0.27
CA ASN A 37 -10.57 -6.19 1.18
C ASN A 37 -9.60 -5.17 0.59
N LEU A 38 -9.37 -4.10 1.34
CA LEU A 38 -8.49 -3.00 0.95
C LEU A 38 -7.10 -3.20 1.53
N ALA A 39 -7.01 -3.44 2.83
CA ALA A 39 -5.76 -3.75 3.51
C ALA A 39 -5.99 -4.65 4.71
N VAL A 40 -4.98 -5.43 5.07
CA VAL A 40 -5.05 -6.43 6.14
C VAL A 40 -3.87 -6.28 7.10
N GLY A 41 -4.06 -6.55 8.37
CA GLY A 41 -2.99 -6.36 9.33
C GLY A 41 -3.08 -7.22 10.56
N CYS A 42 -1.97 -7.23 11.29
CA CYS A 42 -1.89 -7.85 12.61
C CYS A 42 -1.62 -6.80 13.69
N VAL A 43 -2.03 -7.10 14.92
CA VAL A 43 -1.79 -6.27 16.10
C VAL A 43 -0.76 -6.98 16.97
N LYS A 44 0.29 -6.27 17.36
CA LYS A 44 1.35 -6.77 18.26
C LYS A 44 1.62 -5.75 19.36
N SER A 45 2.01 -6.21 20.54
CA SER A 45 2.65 -5.31 21.51
C SER A 45 4.07 -4.97 21.05
N ALA A 46 4.53 -3.75 21.28
CA ALA A 46 5.93 -3.38 21.01
C ALA A 46 6.94 -4.19 21.83
N GLU A 47 6.52 -4.79 22.95
CA GLU A 47 7.33 -5.74 23.73
C GLU A 47 7.50 -7.07 23.01
N GLN A 48 6.51 -7.48 22.22
CA GLN A 48 6.55 -8.71 21.43
C GLN A 48 7.29 -8.49 20.10
N TRP A 49 7.12 -7.33 19.47
CA TRP A 49 7.74 -7.04 18.19
C TRP A 49 7.85 -5.53 17.91
N HIS A 50 8.99 -5.12 17.36
CA HIS A 50 9.25 -3.77 16.87
C HIS A 50 10.04 -3.84 15.55
N SER A 51 9.85 -2.88 14.65
CA SER A 51 10.45 -2.88 13.31
C SER A 51 11.98 -2.84 13.36
N SER A 52 12.57 -2.29 14.44
CA SER A 52 14.01 -2.31 14.67
C SER A 52 14.56 -3.74 14.80
N HIS A 53 13.75 -4.74 15.13
CA HIS A 53 14.18 -6.13 15.12
C HIS A 53 14.50 -6.63 13.70
N LEU A 54 13.97 -5.98 12.65
CA LEU A 54 14.24 -6.35 11.26
C LEU A 54 15.67 -6.03 10.82
N SER A 55 16.40 -5.17 11.55
CA SER A 55 17.83 -4.97 11.31
C SER A 55 18.70 -6.08 11.93
N THR A 56 18.11 -6.95 12.76
CA THR A 56 18.80 -8.12 13.31
C THR A 56 18.71 -9.28 12.32
N SER A 57 19.76 -10.08 12.18
CA SER A 57 19.78 -11.26 11.29
C SER A 57 18.93 -12.44 11.78
N LEU A 58 18.02 -12.23 12.74
CA LEU A 58 17.18 -13.27 13.30
C LEU A 58 15.93 -13.47 12.43
N ASN A 59 15.77 -14.66 11.86
CA ASN A 59 14.59 -15.03 11.07
C ASN A 59 13.25 -14.84 11.82
N ILE A 60 13.27 -14.87 13.15
CA ILE A 60 12.08 -14.65 14.00
C ILE A 60 11.52 -13.23 13.83
N ALA A 61 12.37 -12.23 13.59
CA ALA A 61 11.93 -10.85 13.39
C ALA A 61 11.06 -10.69 12.13
N LEU A 62 11.24 -11.57 11.13
CA LEU A 62 10.44 -11.59 9.91
C LEU A 62 9.07 -12.25 10.09
N HIS A 63 8.81 -12.95 11.19
CA HIS A 63 7.58 -13.71 11.36
C HIS A 63 6.31 -12.84 11.21
N PRO A 64 6.21 -11.64 11.82
CA PRO A 64 5.05 -10.77 11.59
C PRO A 64 4.95 -10.23 10.16
N ILE A 65 6.08 -9.99 9.48
CA ILE A 65 6.06 -9.59 8.07
C ILE A 65 5.50 -10.73 7.20
N ASN A 66 5.98 -11.96 7.40
CA ASN A 66 5.51 -13.13 6.66
C ASN A 66 4.03 -13.41 6.95
N GLN A 67 3.60 -13.26 8.20
CA GLN A 67 2.19 -13.38 8.58
C GLN A 67 1.31 -12.38 7.80
N VAL A 68 1.72 -11.12 7.69
CA VAL A 68 0.98 -10.12 6.90
C VAL A 68 1.03 -10.41 5.40
N VAL A 69 2.12 -10.98 4.87
CA VAL A 69 2.20 -11.43 3.48
C VAL A 69 1.19 -12.55 3.21
N ASP A 70 1.06 -13.52 4.11
CA ASP A 70 0.07 -14.58 4.00
C ASP A 70 -1.36 -14.04 4.05
N TYR A 71 -1.63 -13.07 4.93
CA TYR A 71 -2.90 -12.35 4.98
C TYR A 71 -3.20 -11.62 3.67
N CYS A 72 -2.21 -10.94 3.08
CA CYS A 72 -2.36 -10.26 1.80
C CYS A 72 -2.74 -11.24 0.69
N HIS A 73 -2.11 -12.43 0.65
CA HIS A 73 -2.47 -13.49 -0.28
C HIS A 73 -3.90 -14.01 -0.06
N ALA A 74 -4.29 -14.30 1.18
CA ALA A 74 -5.65 -14.76 1.48
C ALA A 74 -6.72 -13.72 1.11
N ALA A 75 -6.45 -12.44 1.40
CA ALA A 75 -7.38 -11.35 1.17
C ALA A 75 -7.35 -10.78 -0.26
N GLN A 76 -6.48 -11.30 -1.15
CA GLN A 76 -6.29 -10.80 -2.52
C GLN A 76 -6.03 -9.29 -2.56
N THR A 77 -5.30 -8.78 -1.57
CA THR A 77 -4.86 -7.40 -1.53
C THR A 77 -3.34 -7.33 -1.41
N ARG A 78 -2.78 -6.29 -2.00
CA ARG A 78 -1.37 -5.97 -1.97
C ARG A 78 -0.90 -5.32 -0.68
N TYR A 79 -1.83 -4.75 0.07
CA TYR A 79 -1.54 -3.80 1.11
C TYR A 79 -1.79 -4.43 2.47
N GLY A 80 -0.80 -4.32 3.35
CA GLY A 80 -0.96 -4.77 4.71
C GLY A 80 -0.30 -3.84 5.72
N PHE A 81 -0.47 -4.14 7.00
CA PHE A 81 0.15 -3.37 8.06
C PHE A 81 0.33 -4.18 9.36
N ILE A 82 1.26 -3.73 10.20
CA ILE A 82 1.42 -4.19 11.58
C ILE A 82 1.17 -2.99 12.49
N LEU A 83 0.24 -3.11 13.42
CA LEU A 83 -0.08 -2.08 14.39
C LEU A 83 0.49 -2.45 15.76
N THR A 84 1.26 -1.54 16.35
CA THR A 84 1.72 -1.67 17.74
C THR A 84 1.38 -0.42 18.55
N ASN A 85 1.60 -0.47 19.86
CA ASN A 85 1.50 0.70 20.72
C ASN A 85 2.66 1.71 20.56
N LYS A 86 3.64 1.45 19.69
CA LYS A 86 4.78 2.35 19.41
C LYS A 86 4.87 2.82 17.96
N GLU A 87 4.33 2.06 17.02
CA GLU A 87 4.40 2.39 15.60
C GLU A 87 3.31 1.69 14.77
N LEU A 88 3.14 2.21 13.55
CA LEU A 88 2.50 1.50 12.44
C LEU A 88 3.58 1.12 11.44
N VAL A 89 3.63 -0.15 11.04
CA VAL A 89 4.47 -0.61 9.93
C VAL A 89 3.57 -0.93 8.76
N VAL A 90 3.57 -0.08 7.73
CA VAL A 90 2.82 -0.35 6.49
C VAL A 90 3.64 -1.25 5.58
N ILE A 91 2.97 -2.16 4.88
CA ILE A 91 3.58 -3.20 4.04
C ILE A 91 2.93 -3.17 2.65
N ARG A 92 3.77 -3.28 1.63
CA ARG A 92 3.38 -3.47 0.24
C ARG A 92 3.98 -4.77 -0.28
N VAL A 93 3.13 -5.69 -0.71
CA VAL A 93 3.54 -7.00 -1.20
C VAL A 93 3.74 -6.98 -2.72
N SER A 94 4.72 -7.71 -3.22
CA SER A 94 4.92 -7.99 -4.64
C SER A 94 5.53 -9.37 -4.81
N TYR A 95 5.73 -9.79 -6.06
CA TYR A 95 6.52 -10.98 -6.36
C TYR A 95 7.85 -10.59 -7.03
N HIS A 96 8.97 -11.07 -6.50
CA HIS A 96 10.23 -11.09 -7.25
C HIS A 96 10.34 -12.37 -8.07
N ARG A 97 10.79 -12.24 -9.32
CA ARG A 97 11.16 -13.39 -10.15
C ARG A 97 12.55 -13.86 -9.76
N VAL A 98 12.66 -15.14 -9.40
CA VAL A 98 13.92 -15.84 -9.13
C VAL A 98 13.96 -17.07 -10.02
N GLY A 99 14.66 -16.94 -11.15
CA GLY A 99 14.60 -17.91 -12.24
C GLY A 99 13.18 -18.03 -12.80
N THR A 100 12.62 -19.22 -12.78
CA THR A 100 11.23 -19.50 -13.19
C THR A 100 10.20 -19.35 -12.06
N THR A 101 10.66 -19.12 -10.82
CA THR A 101 9.79 -19.05 -9.63
C THR A 101 9.44 -17.61 -9.26
N LYS A 102 8.23 -17.39 -8.74
CA LYS A 102 7.81 -16.13 -8.12
C LYS A 102 7.94 -16.27 -6.60
N LYS A 103 8.77 -15.44 -5.98
CA LYS A 103 8.89 -15.37 -4.52
C LYS A 103 8.19 -14.13 -3.98
N PRO A 104 7.38 -14.25 -2.92
CA PRO A 104 6.81 -13.08 -2.25
C PRO A 104 7.91 -12.13 -1.77
N HIS A 105 7.65 -10.85 -1.88
CA HIS A 105 8.52 -9.79 -1.41
C HIS A 105 7.68 -8.71 -0.74
N ALA A 106 8.19 -8.21 0.39
CA ALA A 106 7.53 -7.20 1.19
C ALA A 106 8.42 -5.97 1.29
N GLU A 107 7.93 -4.84 0.80
CA GLU A 107 8.48 -3.52 1.11
C GLU A 107 7.71 -2.96 2.31
N TYR A 108 8.39 -2.34 3.26
CA TYR A 108 7.74 -1.81 4.45
C TYR A 108 8.25 -0.41 4.83
N LYS A 109 7.42 0.32 5.58
CA LYS A 109 7.79 1.58 6.21
C LYS A 109 7.22 1.65 7.62
N ALA A 110 8.12 1.81 8.60
CA ALA A 110 7.78 2.06 9.99
C ALA A 110 7.47 3.55 10.21
N ILE A 111 6.39 3.83 10.93
CA ILE A 111 5.89 5.16 11.25
C ILE A 111 5.63 5.20 12.76
N PRO A 112 6.45 5.90 13.55
CA PRO A 112 6.26 5.97 14.99
C PRO A 112 5.01 6.80 15.33
N TRP A 113 4.32 6.47 16.43
CA TRP A 113 3.21 7.28 16.93
C TRP A 113 3.63 8.70 17.31
N SER A 114 4.92 8.90 17.63
CA SER A 114 5.51 10.20 17.89
C SER A 114 5.79 11.01 16.62
N ALA A 115 5.45 10.54 15.41
CA ALA A 115 5.58 11.33 14.19
C ALA A 115 4.51 12.45 14.15
N TRP A 116 4.95 13.70 14.07
CA TRP A 116 4.10 14.87 13.94
C TRP A 116 4.81 15.99 13.16
N GLY A 117 4.04 17.00 12.74
CA GLY A 117 4.57 18.19 12.06
C GLY A 117 4.44 18.17 10.54
N GLN A 118 4.79 19.30 9.93
CA GLN A 118 4.69 19.49 8.48
C GLN A 118 5.65 18.55 7.73
N GLY A 119 5.14 17.83 6.74
CA GLY A 119 5.93 16.88 5.94
C GLY A 119 6.20 15.54 6.61
N ALA A 120 5.77 15.35 7.86
CA ALA A 120 5.84 14.05 8.54
C ALA A 120 4.64 13.16 8.15
N LEU A 121 4.92 11.90 7.83
CA LEU A 121 3.87 10.90 7.65
C LEU A 121 3.43 10.42 9.04
N THR A 122 2.21 10.74 9.45
CA THR A 122 1.62 10.28 10.72
C THR A 122 0.94 8.92 10.53
N VAL A 123 0.69 8.20 11.64
CA VAL A 123 -0.01 6.89 11.61
C VAL A 123 -1.39 7.00 10.94
N HIS A 124 -2.19 7.99 11.33
CA HIS A 124 -3.52 8.21 10.75
C HIS A 124 -3.45 8.53 9.25
N LEU A 125 -2.50 9.38 8.85
CA LEU A 125 -2.32 9.74 7.45
C LEU A 125 -1.84 8.54 6.62
N ALA A 126 -0.99 7.68 7.19
CA ALA A 126 -0.53 6.47 6.54
C ALA A 126 -1.65 5.45 6.32
N LEU A 127 -2.51 5.23 7.32
CA LEU A 127 -3.70 4.37 7.17
C LEU A 127 -4.65 4.91 6.11
N TRP A 128 -4.93 6.22 6.15
CA TRP A 128 -5.75 6.86 5.14
C TRP A 128 -5.16 6.68 3.73
N PHE A 129 -3.85 6.94 3.58
CA PHE A 129 -3.18 6.77 2.30
C PHE A 129 -3.20 5.31 1.81
N LEU A 130 -3.03 4.35 2.70
CA LEU A 130 -3.10 2.91 2.41
C LEU A 130 -4.49 2.52 1.88
N VAL A 131 -5.56 3.05 2.48
CA VAL A 131 -6.94 2.90 2.01
C VAL A 131 -7.10 3.54 0.62
N MET A 132 -6.61 4.76 0.42
CA MET A 132 -6.74 5.44 -0.87
C MET A 132 -6.05 4.69 -2.02
N ILE A 133 -4.83 4.19 -1.81
CA ILE A 133 -4.11 3.46 -2.86
C ILE A 133 -4.72 2.08 -3.11
N SER A 134 -5.26 1.42 -2.08
CA SER A 134 -5.91 0.12 -2.22
C SER A 134 -7.29 0.20 -2.88
N MET A 135 -7.97 1.35 -2.84
CA MET A 135 -9.20 1.55 -3.60
C MET A 135 -8.97 1.52 -5.11
N ASN A 136 -7.74 1.80 -5.59
CA ASN A 136 -7.41 1.67 -7.00
C ASN A 136 -7.31 0.19 -7.42
N VAL A 137 -8.28 -0.25 -8.23
CA VAL A 137 -8.43 -1.65 -8.68
C VAL A 137 -7.22 -2.15 -9.46
N GLU A 138 -6.51 -1.28 -10.18
CA GLU A 138 -5.30 -1.67 -10.92
C GLU A 138 -4.09 -1.91 -10.00
N HIS A 139 -4.07 -1.24 -8.85
CA HIS A 139 -2.94 -1.29 -7.91
C HIS A 139 -3.15 -2.28 -6.75
N ARG A 140 -4.40 -2.69 -6.49
CA ARG A 140 -4.77 -3.59 -5.39
C ARG A 140 -4.26 -5.03 -5.53
N PRO A 141 -4.23 -5.67 -6.72
CA PRO A 141 -3.75 -7.04 -6.83
C PRO A 141 -2.25 -7.16 -6.55
N ILE A 142 -1.82 -8.30 -6.02
CA ILE A 142 -0.40 -8.61 -5.88
C ILE A 142 0.16 -8.94 -7.27
N ARG A 143 1.16 -8.17 -7.71
CA ARG A 143 1.78 -8.26 -9.04
C ARG A 143 3.28 -8.52 -8.92
N THR A 144 3.92 -8.91 -10.02
CA THR A 144 5.38 -9.02 -10.03
C THR A 144 6.04 -7.65 -10.00
N SER A 145 7.25 -7.57 -9.44
CA SER A 145 7.95 -6.30 -9.19
C SER A 145 8.16 -5.44 -10.46
N ASP A 146 8.22 -6.07 -11.63
CA ASP A 146 8.32 -5.46 -12.95
C ASP A 146 6.99 -4.84 -13.45
N GLU A 147 5.85 -5.40 -13.05
CA GLU A 147 4.51 -4.91 -13.37
C GLU A 147 4.09 -3.76 -12.46
N VAL A 148 4.79 -3.60 -11.34
CA VAL A 148 4.49 -2.59 -10.33
C VAL A 148 5.25 -1.31 -10.63
N LEU A 149 4.51 -0.20 -10.59
CA LEU A 149 5.12 1.13 -10.56
C LEU A 149 5.58 1.52 -9.13
N PRO A 150 6.79 2.10 -8.97
CA PRO A 150 7.24 2.67 -7.71
C PRO A 150 6.26 3.73 -7.20
N LEU A 151 6.05 3.81 -5.88
CA LEU A 151 5.08 4.76 -5.29
C LEU A 151 5.38 6.22 -5.61
N ASN A 152 6.66 6.58 -5.76
CA ASN A 152 7.11 7.94 -6.06
C ASN A 152 7.51 8.07 -7.55
N LEU A 153 6.70 7.48 -8.44
CA LEU A 153 6.90 7.55 -9.89
C LEU A 153 6.14 8.73 -10.50
N TRP A 154 6.83 9.47 -11.36
CA TRP A 154 6.28 10.61 -12.08
C TRP A 154 6.38 10.39 -13.59
N TRP A 155 5.32 10.71 -14.29
CA TRP A 155 5.30 10.72 -15.74
C TRP A 155 5.78 12.06 -16.27
N ARG A 156 6.57 12.02 -17.34
CA ARG A 156 6.99 13.21 -18.09
C ARG A 156 6.46 13.13 -19.52
N ALA A 157 5.72 14.14 -19.94
CA ALA A 157 5.20 14.22 -21.31
C ALA A 157 6.35 14.42 -22.32
N PRO A 158 6.33 13.73 -23.47
CA PRO A 158 7.25 14.00 -24.57
C PRO A 158 6.84 15.27 -25.30
N GLY A 159 7.71 16.27 -25.34
CA GLY A 159 7.51 17.51 -26.11
C GLY A 159 7.08 18.71 -25.26
N ASN A 160 7.72 19.85 -25.55
CA ASN A 160 7.66 21.17 -24.93
C ASN A 160 8.48 21.35 -23.64
N ASN A 161 9.36 22.36 -23.69
CA ASN A 161 10.46 22.69 -22.77
C ASN A 161 10.03 23.18 -21.37
N ILE A 162 8.97 22.64 -20.78
CA ILE A 162 8.64 22.90 -19.38
C ILE A 162 8.52 21.54 -18.70
N GLY A 163 9.42 21.28 -17.75
CA GLY A 163 9.54 20.02 -17.01
C GLY A 163 8.34 19.75 -16.12
N LEU A 164 7.14 19.61 -16.70
CA LEU A 164 5.93 19.24 -15.99
C LEU A 164 5.94 17.73 -15.78
N TYR A 165 6.02 17.35 -14.51
CA TYR A 165 5.96 15.99 -14.04
C TYR A 165 4.59 15.75 -13.44
N ARG A 166 3.95 14.63 -13.80
CA ARG A 166 2.67 14.22 -13.23
C ARG A 166 2.81 12.95 -12.43
N HIS A 167 2.43 12.97 -11.15
CA HIS A 167 2.49 11.80 -10.30
C HIS A 167 1.49 10.73 -10.75
N HIS A 168 1.91 9.47 -10.84
CA HIS A 168 1.09 8.43 -11.48
C HIS A 168 -0.19 8.08 -10.71
N LEU A 169 -0.14 8.14 -9.37
CA LEU A 169 -1.28 7.83 -8.48
C LEU A 169 -2.17 9.05 -8.23
N SER A 170 -1.58 10.14 -7.74
CA SER A 170 -2.35 11.32 -7.30
C SER A 170 -2.71 12.26 -8.45
N LYS A 171 -2.14 12.06 -9.64
CA LYS A 171 -2.25 12.96 -10.80
C LYS A 171 -1.78 14.39 -10.54
N HIS A 172 -1.15 14.63 -9.39
CA HIS A 172 -0.61 15.93 -9.03
C HIS A 172 0.54 16.30 -9.97
N GLU A 173 0.58 17.56 -10.39
CA GLU A 173 1.58 18.06 -11.32
C GLU A 173 2.58 18.97 -10.62
N ARG A 174 3.85 18.88 -11.04
CA ARG A 174 4.93 19.72 -10.54
C ARG A 174 5.90 20.08 -11.64
N SER A 175 6.46 21.27 -11.56
CA SER A 175 7.57 21.73 -12.42
C SER A 175 8.93 21.14 -12.03
N SER A 176 9.03 20.51 -10.86
CA SER A 176 10.24 19.85 -10.37
C SER A 176 9.91 18.57 -9.60
N LEU A 177 10.80 17.57 -9.71
CA LEU A 177 10.65 16.30 -9.01
C LEU A 177 10.93 16.46 -7.50
N PRO A 178 10.11 15.84 -6.63
CA PRO A 178 10.43 15.78 -5.21
C PRO A 178 11.61 14.85 -4.91
N PRO A 179 12.22 14.96 -3.71
CA PRO A 179 13.32 14.07 -3.32
C PRO A 179 12.97 12.59 -3.44
N GLY A 180 13.90 11.80 -3.97
CA GLY A 180 13.72 10.36 -4.17
C GLY A 180 12.69 9.97 -5.25
N ALA A 181 12.19 10.94 -6.03
CA ALA A 181 11.28 10.65 -7.12
C ALA A 181 11.99 10.00 -8.30
N GLN A 182 11.32 9.02 -8.88
CA GLN A 182 11.71 8.42 -10.15
C GLN A 182 10.80 8.98 -11.25
N PHE A 183 11.30 9.10 -12.47
CA PHE A 183 10.44 9.48 -13.59
C PHE A 183 10.59 8.51 -14.75
N ARG A 184 9.50 8.39 -15.53
CA ARG A 184 9.46 7.69 -16.80
C ARG A 184 8.79 8.59 -17.84
N MET A 185 9.17 8.42 -19.09
CA MET A 185 8.48 9.11 -20.18
C MET A 185 7.09 8.49 -20.36
N VAL A 186 6.10 9.33 -20.64
CA VAL A 186 4.75 8.85 -21.01
C VAL A 186 4.90 7.98 -22.26
N PRO A 187 4.37 6.74 -22.27
CA PRO A 187 4.35 5.91 -23.46
C PRO A 187 3.58 6.61 -24.60
N PRO A 188 4.04 6.52 -25.86
CA PRO A 188 3.39 7.19 -26.99
C PRO A 188 1.88 6.88 -27.12
N GLU A 189 1.48 5.70 -26.66
CA GLU A 189 0.16 5.11 -26.75
C GLU A 189 -0.83 5.66 -25.71
N THR A 190 -0.35 6.35 -24.68
CA THR A 190 -1.15 6.83 -23.53
C THR A 190 -1.42 8.34 -23.60
N ARG A 191 -1.12 8.99 -24.73
CA ARG A 191 -1.24 10.44 -24.92
C ARG A 191 -2.67 10.98 -24.78
N GLU A 192 -3.69 10.12 -24.91
CA GLU A 192 -5.10 10.50 -24.77
C GLU A 192 -5.65 10.42 -23.34
N LEU A 193 -4.88 9.90 -22.38
CA LEU A 193 -5.29 9.77 -20.97
C LEU A 193 -4.60 10.80 -20.06
N ILE A 194 -4.04 11.85 -20.65
CA ILE A 194 -3.34 12.95 -19.96
C ILE A 194 -4.16 14.23 -20.04
#